data_AF-A0A2V8DWL5-F1
#
_entry.id   AF-A0A2V8DWL5-F1
#
_cell.length_a   1.000
_cell.length_b   1.000
_cell.length_c   1.000
_cell.angle_alpha   90.00
_cell.angle_beta   90.00
_cell.angle_gamma   90.00
#
_symmetry.space_group_name_H-M   'P 1'
#
loop_
_entity.id
_entity.type
_entity.pdbx_description
1 polymer ?
#
loop_
_entity_poly.entity_id
_entity_poly.type
_entity_poly.pdbx_seq_one_letter_code
_entity_poly.pdbx_strand_id
1 'polypeptide(L)'
;MQQVISSMLQGYEQGNISRRHLIQALATLAVAPAVAAAAPESPFRGVGINHVSINVADVKRSRDFYQKYFGLPVDGETANSCFLKAGNEYLTIFQRPMPVIDHFCLAIDNYKTETVMEEFRRQGLNPRGAGTTVTVTDPDGLSVQITAAGHHP
;
A
#
# COMPACT_ATOMS: atom_id res chain seq x y z
N MET A 1 -26.78 10.45 14.94
CA MET A 1 -27.60 11.68 14.88
C MET A 1 -29.09 11.39 15.07
N GLN A 2 -29.69 10.43 14.35
CA GLN A 2 -31.12 10.09 14.48
C GLN A 2 -31.56 9.70 15.90
N GLN A 3 -30.80 8.84 16.60
CA GLN A 3 -31.15 8.44 17.99
C GLN A 3 -31.19 9.61 18.98
N VAL A 4 -30.34 10.62 18.81
CA VAL A 4 -30.30 11.81 19.67
C VAL A 4 -31.52 12.70 19.43
N ILE A 5 -31.94 12.84 18.17
CA ILE A 5 -33.13 13.59 17.81
C ILE A 5 -34.39 12.86 18.32
N SER A 6 -34.44 11.54 18.20
CA SER A 6 -35.55 10.72 18.68
C SER A 6 -35.73 10.80 20.20
N SER A 7 -34.66 10.78 20.98
CA SER A 7 -34.75 10.89 22.45
C SER A 7 -35.20 12.28 22.92
N MET A 8 -34.76 13.34 22.23
CA MET A 8 -35.21 14.72 22.50
C MET A 8 -36.69 14.94 22.18
N LEU A 9 -37.18 14.36 21.07
CA LEU A 9 -38.61 14.38 20.73
C LEU A 9 -39.44 13.62 21.77
N GLN A 10 -38.99 12.43 22.18
CA GLN A 10 -39.69 11.63 23.18
C GLN A 10 -39.74 12.35 24.55
N GLY A 11 -38.67 13.03 24.93
CA GLY A 11 -38.65 13.87 26.14
C GLY A 11 -39.59 15.07 26.07
N TYR A 12 -39.80 15.66 24.88
CA TYR A 12 -40.80 16.71 24.66
C TYR A 12 -42.23 16.17 24.74
N GLU A 13 -42.51 15.03 24.10
CA GLU A 13 -43.83 14.38 24.12
C GLU A 13 -44.25 13.95 25.53
N GLN A 14 -43.29 13.54 26.36
CA GLN A 14 -43.52 13.18 27.77
C GLN A 14 -43.59 14.40 28.71
N GLY A 15 -43.40 15.62 28.20
CA GLY A 15 -43.42 16.85 29.00
C GLY A 15 -42.15 17.11 29.83
N ASN A 16 -41.13 16.27 29.69
CA ASN A 16 -39.85 16.38 30.39
C ASN A 16 -38.93 17.46 29.80
N ILE A 17 -39.19 17.88 28.56
CA ILE A 17 -38.44 18.91 27.85
C ILE A 17 -39.42 19.97 27.34
N SER A 18 -39.08 21.26 27.53
CA SER A 18 -39.90 22.35 27.01
C SER A 18 -39.65 22.59 25.52
N ARG A 19 -40.64 23.13 24.81
CA ARG A 19 -40.51 23.51 23.38
C ARG A 19 -39.29 24.38 23.11
N ARG A 20 -38.95 25.30 24.04
CA ARG A 20 -37.77 26.17 23.93
C ARG A 20 -36.47 25.38 24.00
N HIS A 21 -36.34 24.44 24.93
CA HIS A 21 -35.17 23.58 25.05
C HIS A 21 -34.99 22.69 23.82
N LEU A 22 -36.09 22.13 23.29
CA LEU A 22 -36.05 21.34 22.06
C LEU A 22 -35.56 22.17 20.87
N ILE A 23 -36.09 23.39 20.68
CA ILE A 23 -35.67 24.30 19.59
C ILE A 23 -34.19 24.68 19.74
N GLN A 24 -33.73 24.97 20.96
CA GLN A 24 -32.34 25.31 21.23
C GLN A 24 -31.40 24.12 20.94
N ALA A 25 -31.77 22.90 21.34
CA ALA A 25 -30.98 21.69 21.08
C ALA A 25 -30.94 21.30 19.59
N LEU A 26 -32.03 21.51 18.85
CA LEU A 26 -32.05 21.29 17.40
C LEU A 26 -31.25 22.36 16.65
N ALA A 27 -31.28 23.61 17.12
CA ALA A 27 -30.49 24.69 16.53
C ALA A 27 -28.98 24.48 16.71
N THR A 28 -28.52 23.89 17.82
CA THR A 28 -27.09 23.56 18.02
C THR A 28 -26.64 22.39 17.14
N LEU A 29 -27.50 21.42 16.85
CA LEU A 29 -27.20 20.31 15.94
C LEU A 29 -27.07 20.74 14.48
N ALA A 30 -27.74 21.82 14.06
CA ALA A 30 -27.67 22.36 12.69
C ALA A 30 -26.39 23.18 12.40
N VAL A 31 -25.62 23.54 13.43
CA VAL A 31 -24.40 24.37 13.32
C VAL A 31 -23.13 23.54 13.46
N ALA A 32 -23.22 22.22 13.64
CA ALA A 32 -22.04 21.37 13.60
C ALA A 32 -21.45 21.45 12.18
N PRO A 33 -20.25 22.03 11.98
CA PRO A 33 -19.59 21.91 10.70
C PRO A 33 -19.33 20.41 10.56
N ALA A 34 -19.80 19.82 9.46
CA ALA A 34 -19.16 18.62 8.97
C ALA A 34 -17.76 19.06 8.57
N VAL A 35 -16.83 19.08 9.53
CA VAL A 35 -15.41 19.12 9.24
C VAL A 35 -15.17 17.78 8.56
N ALA A 36 -15.27 17.77 7.24
CA ALA A 36 -14.71 16.71 6.44
C ALA A 36 -13.23 16.68 6.84
N ALA A 37 -12.87 15.77 7.74
CA ALA A 37 -11.47 15.54 8.06
C ALA A 37 -10.81 15.25 6.72
N ALA A 38 -9.89 16.12 6.30
CA ALA A 38 -9.07 15.85 5.13
C ALA A 38 -8.47 14.46 5.35
N ALA A 39 -8.68 13.56 4.40
CA ALA A 39 -8.06 12.25 4.47
C ALA A 39 -6.55 12.48 4.64
N PRO A 40 -5.89 11.78 5.58
CA PRO A 40 -4.46 11.96 5.76
C PRO A 40 -3.76 11.72 4.41
N GLU A 41 -2.97 12.70 3.97
CA GLU A 41 -2.19 12.56 2.75
C GLU A 41 -1.19 11.41 2.93
N SER A 42 -1.10 10.56 1.91
CA SER A 42 -0.08 9.50 1.89
C SER A 42 1.31 10.14 1.93
N PRO A 43 2.24 9.68 2.80
CA PRO A 43 3.58 10.24 2.86
C PRO A 43 4.39 9.96 1.59
N PHE A 44 3.96 8.98 0.79
CA PHE A 44 4.60 8.62 -0.47
C PHE A 44 3.60 8.60 -1.61
N ARG A 45 4.05 9.04 -2.79
CA ARG A 45 3.30 8.90 -4.03
C ARG A 45 3.89 7.77 -4.86
N GLY A 46 3.11 6.70 -5.01
CA GLY A 46 3.43 5.62 -5.95
C GLY A 46 3.32 6.11 -7.40
N VAL A 47 4.29 5.73 -8.22
CA VAL A 47 4.35 6.09 -9.66
C VAL A 47 4.36 4.88 -10.59
N GLY A 48 4.48 3.67 -10.05
CA GLY A 48 4.37 2.45 -10.84
C GLY A 48 4.81 1.21 -10.06
N ILE A 49 4.68 0.07 -10.72
CA ILE A 49 5.36 -1.17 -10.31
C ILE A 49 6.73 -1.15 -10.98
N ASN A 50 7.79 -1.43 -10.22
CA ASN A 50 9.14 -1.57 -10.78
C ASN A 50 9.39 -3.02 -11.23
N HIS A 51 9.09 -3.99 -10.36
CA HIS A 51 9.23 -5.39 -10.69
C HIS A 51 8.32 -6.28 -9.85
N VAL A 52 8.14 -7.51 -10.31
CA VAL A 52 7.58 -8.62 -9.53
C VAL A 52 8.65 -9.70 -9.41
N SER A 53 8.85 -10.20 -8.20
CA SER A 53 9.78 -11.27 -7.91
C SER A 53 9.05 -12.58 -7.69
N ILE A 54 9.52 -13.64 -8.34
CA ILE A 54 8.98 -14.99 -8.18
C ILE A 54 10.07 -15.95 -7.75
N ASN A 55 9.66 -16.87 -6.88
CA ASN A 55 10.43 -18.03 -6.50
C ASN A 55 10.05 -19.20 -7.41
N VAL A 56 11.04 -19.92 -7.91
CA VAL A 56 10.84 -21.09 -8.78
C VAL A 56 11.79 -22.21 -8.40
N ALA A 57 11.41 -23.46 -8.67
CA ALA A 57 12.26 -24.61 -8.40
C ALA A 57 13.46 -24.73 -9.37
N ASP A 58 13.32 -24.19 -10.59
CA ASP A 58 14.33 -24.23 -11.65
C ASP A 58 14.28 -22.91 -12.43
N VAL A 59 15.35 -22.12 -12.32
CA VAL A 59 15.47 -20.80 -12.96
C VAL A 59 15.51 -20.92 -14.48
N LYS A 60 16.32 -21.85 -15.01
CA LYS A 60 16.51 -22.02 -16.45
C LYS A 60 15.19 -22.40 -17.14
N ARG A 61 14.48 -23.37 -16.58
CA ARG A 61 13.17 -23.81 -17.08
C ARG A 61 12.15 -22.66 -17.10
N SER A 62 12.15 -21.83 -16.06
CA SER A 62 11.22 -20.71 -15.94
C SER A 62 11.59 -19.57 -16.89
N ARG A 63 12.87 -19.20 -16.97
CA ARG A 63 13.41 -18.25 -17.95
C ARG A 63 13.02 -18.66 -19.37
N ASP A 64 13.31 -19.90 -19.77
CA ASP A 64 13.03 -20.39 -21.13
C ASP A 64 11.53 -20.32 -21.46
N PHE A 65 10.66 -20.58 -20.49
CA PHE A 65 9.22 -20.41 -20.64
C PHE A 65 8.84 -18.94 -20.93
N TYR A 66 9.33 -18.00 -20.12
CA TYR A 66 9.02 -16.57 -20.29
C TYR A 66 9.63 -15.99 -21.58
N GLN A 67 10.84 -16.41 -21.95
CA GLN A 67 11.44 -16.03 -23.23
C GLN A 67 10.63 -16.56 -24.41
N LYS A 68 10.29 -17.86 -24.40
CA LYS A 68 9.64 -18.53 -25.52
C LYS A 68 8.24 -17.98 -25.79
N TYR A 69 7.44 -17.80 -24.75
CA TYR A 69 6.02 -17.49 -24.91
C TYR A 69 5.69 -16.01 -24.76
N PHE A 70 6.55 -15.22 -24.12
CA PHE A 70 6.33 -13.79 -23.89
C PHE A 70 7.44 -12.90 -24.46
N GLY A 71 8.52 -13.47 -24.99
CA GLY A 71 9.59 -12.71 -25.63
C GLY A 71 10.39 -11.83 -24.67
N LEU A 72 10.34 -12.07 -23.36
CA LEU A 72 11.02 -11.22 -22.37
C LEU A 72 12.54 -11.40 -22.50
N PRO A 73 13.32 -10.35 -22.83
CA PRO A 73 14.76 -10.49 -22.95
C PRO A 73 15.39 -10.68 -21.56
N VAL A 74 16.47 -11.46 -21.53
CA VAL A 74 17.31 -11.61 -20.33
C VAL A 74 18.15 -10.36 -20.18
N ASP A 75 18.10 -9.80 -18.99
CA ASP A 75 18.81 -8.60 -18.61
C ASP A 75 19.98 -8.92 -17.66
N GLY A 76 19.82 -9.93 -16.81
CA GLY A 76 20.90 -10.51 -16.00
C GLY A 76 20.60 -11.94 -15.57
N GLU A 77 21.63 -12.78 -15.41
CA GLU A 77 21.46 -14.17 -14.99
C GLU A 77 22.65 -14.67 -14.17
N THR A 78 22.34 -15.47 -13.14
CA THR A 78 23.29 -16.26 -12.35
C THR A 78 22.82 -17.71 -12.28
N ALA A 79 23.57 -18.58 -11.61
CA ALA A 79 23.15 -19.97 -11.40
C ALA A 79 21.79 -20.11 -10.67
N ASN A 80 21.42 -19.15 -9.82
CA ASN A 80 20.24 -19.22 -8.95
C ASN A 80 19.27 -18.04 -9.13
N SER A 81 19.48 -17.18 -10.13
CA SER A 81 18.58 -16.06 -10.41
C SER A 81 18.60 -15.65 -11.87
N CYS A 82 17.48 -15.11 -12.36
CA CYS A 82 17.37 -14.53 -13.70
C CYS A 82 16.44 -13.31 -13.67
N PHE A 83 16.83 -12.27 -14.38
CA PHE A 83 16.15 -10.99 -14.46
C PHE A 83 15.70 -10.81 -15.90
N LEU A 84 14.39 -10.68 -16.09
CA LEU A 84 13.77 -10.54 -17.40
C LEU A 84 13.15 -9.16 -17.51
N LYS A 85 13.35 -8.49 -18.64
CA LYS A 85 12.71 -7.20 -18.89
C LYS A 85 11.30 -7.39 -19.42
N ALA A 86 10.33 -6.71 -18.81
CA ALA A 86 8.93 -6.73 -19.20
C ALA A 86 8.48 -5.28 -19.45
N GLY A 87 8.75 -4.75 -20.65
CA GLY A 87 8.52 -3.34 -20.94
C GLY A 87 9.53 -2.45 -20.20
N ASN A 88 9.03 -1.57 -19.33
CA ASN A 88 9.86 -0.72 -18.47
C ASN A 88 10.08 -1.35 -17.08
N GLU A 89 9.40 -2.46 -16.82
CA GLU A 89 9.39 -3.21 -15.57
C GLU A 89 10.24 -4.49 -15.70
N TYR A 90 10.38 -5.22 -14.59
CA TYR A 90 11.13 -6.47 -14.56
C TYR A 90 10.31 -7.61 -13.95
N LEU A 91 10.57 -8.83 -14.43
CA LEU A 91 10.25 -10.07 -13.75
C LEU A 91 11.56 -10.65 -13.22
N THR A 92 11.70 -10.71 -11.90
CA THR A 92 12.87 -11.31 -11.26
C THR A 92 12.55 -12.72 -10.80
N ILE A 93 13.47 -13.65 -11.05
CA ILE A 93 13.29 -15.09 -10.82
C ILE A 93 14.39 -15.55 -9.89
N PHE A 94 14.04 -16.18 -8.78
CA PHE A 94 14.99 -16.76 -7.83
C PHE A 94 14.73 -18.24 -7.61
N GLN A 95 15.81 -19.03 -7.53
CA GLN A 95 15.69 -20.46 -7.26
C GLN A 95 15.40 -20.71 -5.78
N ARG A 96 14.21 -21.22 -5.46
CA ARG A 96 13.79 -21.63 -4.11
C ARG A 96 12.95 -22.92 -4.15
N PRO A 97 12.90 -23.70 -3.06
CA PRO A 97 12.14 -24.95 -3.05
C PRO A 97 10.63 -24.80 -3.30
N MET A 98 10.04 -23.67 -2.87
CA MET A 98 8.59 -23.43 -2.95
C MET A 98 8.29 -22.35 -4.01
N PRO A 99 7.49 -22.66 -5.05
CA PRO A 99 7.08 -21.68 -6.03
C PRO A 99 6.07 -20.70 -5.41
N VAL A 100 6.36 -19.40 -5.50
CA VAL A 100 5.49 -18.34 -4.96
C VAL A 100 5.80 -17.02 -5.63
N ILE A 101 4.83 -16.11 -5.69
CA ILE A 101 5.10 -14.69 -5.92
C ILE A 101 5.70 -14.15 -4.62
N ASP A 102 7.01 -13.90 -4.63
CA ASP A 102 7.80 -13.59 -3.43
C ASP A 102 7.50 -12.16 -2.93
N HIS A 103 7.61 -11.19 -3.83
CA HIS A 103 7.27 -9.80 -3.55
C HIS A 103 6.96 -9.04 -4.84
N PHE A 104 6.34 -7.88 -4.69
CA PHE A 104 6.27 -6.85 -5.73
C PHE A 104 6.95 -5.58 -5.24
N CYS A 105 7.48 -4.80 -6.17
CA CYS A 105 8.22 -3.58 -5.89
C CYS A 105 7.47 -2.37 -6.44
N LEU A 106 7.15 -1.41 -5.58
CA LEU A 106 6.56 -0.13 -5.93
C LEU A 106 7.65 0.92 -6.14
N ALA A 107 7.58 1.61 -7.27
CA ALA A 107 8.34 2.82 -7.49
C ALA A 107 7.60 4.01 -6.88
N ILE A 108 8.31 4.88 -6.16
CA ILE A 108 7.76 6.14 -5.63
C ILE A 108 8.51 7.36 -6.15
N ASP A 109 7.81 8.50 -6.21
CA ASP A 109 8.42 9.81 -6.48
C ASP A 109 9.37 10.20 -5.33
N ASN A 110 10.45 10.92 -5.66
CA ASN A 110 11.41 11.48 -4.69
C ASN A 110 11.98 10.46 -3.69
N TYR A 111 12.14 9.21 -4.12
CA TYR A 111 12.66 8.13 -3.27
C TYR A 111 14.02 8.47 -2.65
N LYS A 112 14.11 8.29 -1.34
CA LYS A 112 15.35 8.33 -0.56
C LYS A 112 15.27 7.25 0.51
N THR A 113 16.19 6.29 0.51
CA THR A 113 16.17 5.13 1.40
C THR A 113 15.94 5.52 2.85
N GLU A 114 16.75 6.43 3.40
CA GLU A 114 16.63 6.83 4.82
C GLU A 114 15.29 7.50 5.13
N THR A 115 14.84 8.42 4.28
CA THR A 115 13.53 9.08 4.45
C THR A 115 12.38 8.07 4.44
N VAL A 116 12.45 7.07 3.55
CA VAL A 116 11.43 6.01 3.48
C VAL A 116 11.47 5.12 4.74
N MET A 117 12.66 4.72 5.18
CA MET A 117 12.86 3.92 6.38
C MET A 117 12.36 4.66 7.64
N GLU A 118 12.74 5.93 7.80
CA GLU A 118 12.34 6.76 8.95
C GLU A 118 10.82 6.95 9.01
N GLU A 119 10.19 7.28 7.89
CA GLU A 119 8.75 7.48 7.83
C GLU A 119 7.98 6.19 8.13
N PHE A 120 8.38 5.06 7.54
CA PHE A 120 7.72 3.79 7.84
C PHE A 120 7.86 3.41 9.32
N ARG A 121 9.04 3.65 9.95
CA ARG A 121 9.19 3.46 11.40
C ARG A 121 8.29 4.41 12.19
N ARG A 122 8.17 5.68 11.78
CA ARG A 122 7.27 6.67 12.39
C ARG A 122 5.80 6.21 12.36
N GLN A 123 5.41 5.51 11.31
CA GLN A 123 4.07 4.92 11.14
C GLN A 123 3.91 3.56 11.84
N GLY A 124 4.91 3.10 12.60
CA GLY A 124 4.86 1.83 13.34
C GLY A 124 5.09 0.58 12.48
N LEU A 125 5.55 0.73 11.25
CA LEU A 125 5.98 -0.38 10.40
C LEU A 125 7.42 -0.79 10.74
N ASN A 126 7.79 -2.01 10.33
CA ASN A 126 9.13 -2.57 10.52
C ASN A 126 9.87 -2.68 9.17
N PRO A 127 10.36 -1.56 8.60
CA PRO A 127 11.03 -1.59 7.31
C PRO A 127 12.41 -2.24 7.40
N ARG A 128 12.78 -2.96 6.35
CA ARG A 128 14.08 -3.62 6.16
C ARG A 128 14.77 -3.00 4.94
N GLY A 129 16.01 -2.53 5.11
CA GLY A 129 16.83 -2.03 4.01
C GLY A 129 17.62 -3.15 3.35
N ALA A 130 17.63 -3.19 2.00
CA ALA A 130 18.46 -4.08 1.21
C ALA A 130 19.07 -3.31 0.03
N GLY A 131 20.36 -2.94 0.17
CA GLY A 131 21.04 -2.10 -0.81
C GLY A 131 20.33 -0.76 -0.98
N THR A 132 19.84 -0.48 -2.19
CA THR A 132 19.12 0.76 -2.54
C THR A 132 17.60 0.67 -2.36
N THR A 133 17.07 -0.44 -1.83
CA THR A 133 15.62 -0.66 -1.69
C THR A 133 15.19 -0.78 -0.22
N VAL A 134 13.91 -0.49 0.04
CA VAL A 134 13.27 -0.68 1.34
C VAL A 134 12.16 -1.70 1.20
N THR A 135 12.01 -2.62 2.15
CA THR A 135 10.92 -3.60 2.17
C THR A 135 10.10 -3.47 3.45
N VAL A 136 8.78 -3.50 3.34
CA VAL A 136 7.82 -3.60 4.45
C VAL A 136 6.87 -4.77 4.20
N THR A 137 6.09 -5.12 5.22
CA THR A 137 4.99 -6.09 5.11
C THR A 137 3.68 -5.34 5.19
N ASP A 138 2.75 -5.64 4.28
CA ASP A 138 1.42 -5.05 4.29
C ASP A 138 0.52 -5.69 5.38
N PRO A 139 -0.73 -5.21 5.58
CA PRO A 139 -1.62 -5.76 6.60
C PRO A 139 -1.95 -7.26 6.44
N ASP A 140 -1.85 -7.80 5.24
CA ASP A 140 -2.18 -9.19 4.91
C ASP A 140 -0.94 -10.10 4.86
N GLY A 141 0.24 -9.57 5.20
CA GLY A 141 1.48 -10.33 5.26
C GLY A 141 2.27 -10.37 3.95
N LEU A 142 1.86 -9.63 2.91
CA LEU A 142 2.57 -9.57 1.65
C LEU A 142 3.84 -8.71 1.76
N SER A 143 4.92 -9.15 1.12
CA SER A 143 6.17 -8.40 1.07
C SER A 143 6.09 -7.32 -0.01
N VAL A 144 6.21 -6.05 0.40
CA VAL A 144 6.19 -4.88 -0.49
C VAL A 144 7.56 -4.25 -0.47
N GLN A 145 8.23 -4.22 -1.63
CA GLN A 145 9.47 -3.50 -1.81
C GLN A 145 9.20 -2.11 -2.38
N ILE A 146 10.06 -1.15 -2.04
CA ILE A 146 9.97 0.26 -2.42
C ILE A 146 11.31 0.68 -3.01
N THR A 147 11.25 1.37 -4.14
CA THR A 147 12.43 1.89 -4.85
C THR A 147 12.14 3.20 -5.59
N ALA A 148 13.16 3.77 -6.20
CA ALA A 148 13.04 4.91 -7.11
C ALA A 148 12.46 4.49 -8.47
N ALA A 149 11.79 5.42 -9.16
CA ALA A 149 11.43 5.22 -10.56
C ALA A 149 12.67 4.90 -11.41
N GLY A 150 12.56 3.91 -12.31
CA GLY A 150 13.66 3.49 -13.19
C GLY A 150 14.77 2.68 -12.51
N HIS A 151 14.58 2.26 -11.25
CA HIS A 151 15.50 1.33 -10.60
C HIS A 151 15.68 0.04 -11.41
N HIS A 152 16.93 -0.44 -11.43
CA HIS A 152 17.34 -1.67 -12.06
C HIS A 152 17.63 -2.71 -10.96
N PRO A 153 16.85 -3.80 -10.85
CA PRO A 153 16.93 -4.76 -9.75
C PRO A 153 18.08 -5.77 -9.87
#